data_AF-A0A529Q7N6-F1
#
_entry.id   AF-A0A529Q7N6-F1
#
_cell.length_a   1.000
_cell.length_b   1.000
_cell.length_c   1.000
_cell.angle_alpha   90.00
_cell.angle_beta   90.00
_cell.angle_gamma   90.00
#
_symmetry.space_group_name_H-M   'P 1'
#
loop_
_entity.id
_entity.type
_entity.pdbx_description
1 polymer ?
#
loop_
_entity_poly.entity_id
_entity_poly.type
_entity_poly.pdbx_seq_one_letter_code
_entity_poly.pdbx_strand_id
1 'polypeptide(L)'
;AKSAVARPEERKFLGFSISNDGSGRRIAPKALDKFETLIRDMTRRTRGISMPQLIKELKPYLIGWRGYFGFCQTPRVLTNLEPWIRRRLRMYLWRQWGNGHNRFKELRRHGVPKFGAAIAAGSPTGFWRMSGHPAVQQALRN
;
A
#
# COMPACT_ATOMS: atom_id res chain seq x y z
N ALA A 1 -19.89 24.53 -4.68
CA ALA A 1 -19.35 25.47 -5.69
C ALA A 1 -17.82 25.46 -5.70
N LYS A 2 -17.18 25.76 -6.84
CA LYS A 2 -15.71 25.82 -6.96
C LYS A 2 -15.13 27.03 -6.21
N SER A 3 -15.76 28.20 -6.33
CA SER A 3 -15.44 29.39 -5.52
C SER A 3 -16.16 29.32 -4.18
N ALA A 4 -15.47 29.68 -3.08
CA ALA A 4 -16.07 29.92 -1.77
C ALA A 4 -15.07 30.63 -0.85
N VAL A 5 -15.57 31.34 0.15
CA VAL A 5 -14.81 31.86 1.29
C VAL A 5 -14.91 30.85 2.42
N ALA A 6 -13.80 30.26 2.83
CA ALA A 6 -13.72 29.22 3.85
C ALA A 6 -12.28 29.15 4.39
N ARG A 7 -12.05 28.39 5.48
CA ARG A 7 -10.71 28.25 6.05
C ARG A 7 -9.78 27.55 5.05
N PRO A 8 -8.48 27.94 4.96
CA PRO A 8 -7.54 27.32 4.02
C PRO A 8 -7.41 25.79 4.14
N GLU A 9 -7.62 25.25 5.33
CA GLU A 9 -7.54 23.80 5.61
C GLU A 9 -8.75 23.01 5.08
N GLU A 10 -9.91 23.64 5.00
CA GLU A 10 -11.16 23.05 4.50
C GLU A 10 -11.20 23.04 2.96
N ARG A 11 -10.23 23.70 2.32
CA ARG A 11 -10.17 23.90 0.88
C ARG A 11 -8.91 23.27 0.32
N LYS A 12 -9.03 22.87 -0.95
CA LYS A 12 -7.90 22.33 -1.71
C LYS A 12 -7.54 23.28 -2.84
N PHE A 13 -6.25 23.40 -3.10
CA PHE A 13 -5.69 24.12 -4.24
C PHE A 13 -4.57 23.27 -4.84
N LEU A 14 -4.65 22.97 -6.14
CA LEU A 14 -3.67 22.15 -6.86
C LEU A 14 -3.31 20.81 -6.17
N GLY A 15 -4.27 20.19 -5.46
CA GLY A 15 -4.03 18.93 -4.75
C GLY A 15 -3.43 19.07 -3.35
N PHE A 16 -3.20 20.29 -2.88
CA PHE A 16 -2.75 20.59 -1.52
C PHE A 16 -3.86 21.27 -0.72
N SER A 17 -3.76 21.23 0.61
CA SER A 17 -4.46 22.11 1.54
C SER A 17 -3.43 22.83 2.42
N ILE A 18 -3.79 23.99 2.96
CA ILE A 18 -2.90 24.76 3.84
C ILE A 18 -3.37 24.55 5.27
N SER A 19 -2.45 24.19 6.15
CA SER A 19 -2.76 24.05 7.57
C SER A 19 -2.90 25.38 8.27
N ASN A 20 -3.88 25.52 9.17
CA ASN A 20 -4.06 26.73 9.98
C ASN A 20 -3.04 26.89 11.11
N ASP A 21 -2.34 25.82 11.51
CA ASP A 21 -1.32 25.83 12.57
C ASP A 21 0.08 26.32 12.13
N GLY A 22 0.20 26.88 10.92
CA GLY A 22 1.48 27.32 10.37
C GLY A 22 2.39 26.18 9.86
N SER A 23 1.98 24.91 9.96
CA SER A 23 2.76 23.74 9.46
C SER A 23 2.81 23.63 7.93
N GLY A 24 2.19 24.57 7.21
CA GLY A 24 2.37 24.76 5.78
C GLY A 24 1.54 23.83 4.88
N ARG A 25 2.11 23.43 3.73
CA ARG A 25 1.41 22.70 2.65
C ARG A 25 1.22 21.22 2.99
N ARG A 26 -0.04 20.79 3.12
CA ARG A 26 -0.48 19.40 3.30
C ARG A 26 -1.03 18.83 1.99
N ILE A 27 -0.97 17.51 1.82
CA ILE A 27 -1.63 16.85 0.69
C ILE A 27 -3.14 16.85 0.98
N ALA A 28 -3.95 17.32 0.03
CA ALA A 28 -5.39 17.36 0.21
C ALA A 28 -5.97 15.93 0.32
N PRO A 29 -6.97 15.68 1.19
CA PRO A 29 -7.56 14.35 1.36
C PRO A 29 -8.00 13.71 0.03
N LYS A 30 -8.63 14.50 -0.84
CA LYS A 30 -9.07 14.03 -2.17
C LYS A 30 -7.91 13.60 -3.09
N ALA A 31 -6.69 14.09 -2.90
CA ALA A 31 -5.52 13.63 -3.64
C ALA A 31 -5.01 12.29 -3.08
N LEU A 32 -5.07 12.10 -1.76
CA LEU A 32 -4.76 10.81 -1.11
C LEU A 32 -5.77 9.73 -1.50
N ASP A 33 -7.08 10.04 -1.51
CA ASP A 33 -8.11 9.08 -1.93
C ASP A 33 -7.89 8.59 -3.36
N LYS A 34 -7.53 9.52 -4.26
CA LYS A 34 -7.18 9.20 -5.64
C LYS A 34 -5.93 8.32 -5.71
N PHE A 35 -4.90 8.65 -4.94
CA PHE A 35 -3.69 7.86 -4.86
C PHE A 35 -3.99 6.43 -4.42
N GLU A 36 -4.68 6.27 -3.29
CA GLU A 36 -5.04 4.95 -2.80
C GLU A 36 -5.90 4.19 -3.79
N THR A 37 -6.87 4.83 -4.43
CA THR A 37 -7.73 4.19 -5.44
C THR A 37 -6.92 3.67 -6.63
N LEU A 38 -5.99 4.47 -7.15
CA LEU A 38 -5.11 4.06 -8.25
C LEU A 38 -4.18 2.92 -7.84
N ILE A 39 -3.55 3.00 -6.66
CA ILE A 39 -2.75 1.90 -6.14
C ILE A 39 -3.60 0.63 -5.99
N ARG A 40 -4.85 0.74 -5.50
CA ARG A 40 -5.74 -0.41 -5.35
C ARG A 40 -6.02 -1.10 -6.68
N ASP A 41 -6.23 -0.33 -7.73
CA ASP A 41 -6.49 -0.84 -9.07
C ASP A 41 -5.23 -1.47 -9.69
N MET A 42 -4.10 -0.77 -9.65
CA MET A 42 -2.82 -1.28 -10.17
C MET A 42 -2.36 -2.57 -9.48
N THR A 43 -2.66 -2.70 -8.19
CA THR A 43 -2.32 -3.88 -7.36
C THR A 43 -3.51 -4.81 -7.11
N ARG A 44 -4.53 -4.79 -7.99
CA ARG A 44 -5.70 -5.65 -7.87
C ARG A 44 -5.29 -7.12 -7.93
N ARG A 45 -5.73 -7.93 -6.95
CA ARG A 45 -5.35 -9.35 -6.80
C ARG A 45 -5.73 -10.27 -7.98
N THR A 46 -6.58 -9.81 -8.89
CA THR A 46 -7.10 -10.56 -10.05
C THR A 46 -6.37 -10.24 -11.36
N ARG A 47 -5.27 -9.49 -11.33
CA ARG A 47 -4.56 -9.10 -12.55
C ARG A 47 -3.84 -10.23 -13.28
N GLY A 48 -3.46 -11.30 -12.59
CA GLY A 48 -2.81 -12.46 -13.23
C GLY A 48 -1.39 -12.21 -13.76
N ILE A 49 -0.80 -11.04 -13.51
CA ILE A 49 0.56 -10.70 -13.94
C ILE A 49 1.60 -11.08 -12.88
N SER A 50 2.86 -11.27 -13.29
CA SER A 50 3.97 -11.55 -12.39
C SER A 50 4.28 -10.36 -11.47
N MET A 51 4.87 -10.63 -10.29
CA MET A 51 5.28 -9.56 -9.37
C MET A 51 6.27 -8.56 -9.97
N PRO A 52 7.31 -8.97 -10.71
CA PRO A 52 8.20 -8.03 -11.37
C PRO A 52 7.47 -7.10 -12.35
N GLN A 53 6.52 -7.64 -13.12
CA GLN A 53 5.70 -6.83 -14.04
C GLN A 53 4.82 -5.83 -13.27
N LEU A 54 4.18 -6.27 -12.18
CA LEU A 54 3.38 -5.39 -11.33
C LEU A 54 4.23 -4.25 -10.74
N ILE A 55 5.44 -4.55 -10.26
CA ILE A 55 6.36 -3.54 -9.74
C ILE A 55 6.82 -2.59 -10.84
N LYS A 56 7.11 -3.10 -12.04
CA LYS A 56 7.49 -2.29 -13.21
C LYS A 56 6.42 -1.25 -13.56
N GLU A 57 5.16 -1.63 -13.49
CA GLU A 57 4.04 -0.71 -13.73
C GLU A 57 3.80 0.26 -12.58
N LEU A 58 3.94 -0.21 -11.33
CA LEU A 58 3.72 0.60 -10.13
C LEU A 58 4.80 1.68 -9.93
N LYS A 59 6.06 1.38 -10.27
CA LYS A 59 7.22 2.23 -9.99
C LYS A 59 7.14 3.63 -10.61
N PRO A 60 6.83 3.82 -11.91
CA PRO A 60 6.72 5.15 -12.51
C PRO A 60 5.67 6.02 -11.82
N TYR A 61 4.53 5.44 -11.46
CA TYR A 61 3.46 6.16 -10.77
C TYR A 61 3.91 6.64 -9.39
N LEU A 62 4.54 5.76 -8.59
CA LEU A 62 5.05 6.12 -7.26
C LEU A 62 6.12 7.21 -7.33
N ILE A 63 7.04 7.12 -8.30
CA ILE A 63 8.10 8.13 -8.50
C ILE A 63 7.47 9.47 -8.89
N GLY A 64 6.56 9.50 -9.86
CA GLY A 64 5.90 10.74 -10.29
C GLY A 64 5.06 11.37 -9.18
N TRP A 65 4.29 10.55 -8.45
CA TRP A 65 3.49 11.03 -7.34
C TRP A 65 4.35 11.61 -6.21
N ARG A 66 5.45 10.94 -5.85
CA ARG A 66 6.43 11.46 -4.89
C ARG A 66 7.13 12.72 -5.43
N GLY A 67 7.41 12.82 -6.72
CA GLY A 67 8.00 14.02 -7.31
C GLY A 67 7.10 15.25 -7.18
N TYR A 68 5.79 15.08 -7.37
CA TYR A 68 4.83 16.18 -7.25
C TYR A 68 4.49 16.52 -5.80
N PHE A 69 4.14 15.52 -4.99
CA PHE A 69 3.67 15.72 -3.61
C PHE A 69 4.80 15.70 -2.56
N GLY A 70 6.01 15.32 -2.93
CA GLY A 70 7.16 15.23 -2.02
C GLY A 70 7.60 16.56 -1.43
N PHE A 71 7.19 17.68 -2.04
CA PHE A 71 7.38 19.04 -1.51
C PHE A 71 6.40 19.41 -0.37
N CYS A 72 5.56 18.48 0.08
CA CYS A 72 4.70 18.71 1.24
C CYS A 72 5.52 18.80 2.54
N GLN A 73 5.13 19.70 3.44
CA GLN A 73 5.82 19.91 4.73
C GLN A 73 5.33 18.93 5.81
N THR A 74 4.44 18.00 5.44
CA THR A 74 3.89 16.96 6.33
C THR A 74 4.31 15.54 5.88
N PRO A 75 5.55 15.11 6.17
CA PRO A 75 6.08 13.83 5.71
C PRO A 75 5.38 12.62 6.35
N ARG A 76 4.69 12.80 7.47
CA ARG A 76 4.00 11.71 8.20
C ARG A 76 2.93 10.99 7.37
N VAL A 77 2.31 11.70 6.43
CA VAL A 77 1.35 11.10 5.49
C VAL A 77 2.08 10.13 4.54
N LEU A 78 3.25 10.54 4.04
CA LEU A 78 4.08 9.72 3.16
C LEU A 78 4.60 8.47 3.87
N THR A 79 5.02 8.59 5.14
CA THR A 79 5.51 7.45 5.93
C THR A 79 4.43 6.41 6.21
N ASN A 80 3.15 6.79 6.21
CA ASN A 80 2.04 5.84 6.42
C ASN A 80 1.64 5.12 5.13
N LEU A 81 1.82 5.75 3.96
CA LEU A 81 1.47 5.16 2.67
C LEU A 81 2.39 3.99 2.30
N GLU A 82 3.67 4.08 2.64
CA GLU A 82 4.65 3.06 2.27
C GLU A 82 4.35 1.68 2.91
N PRO A 83 4.11 1.54 4.24
CA PRO A 83 3.66 0.29 4.84
C PRO A 83 2.37 -0.26 4.22
N TRP A 84 1.43 0.62 3.86
CA TRP A 84 0.17 0.24 3.24
C TRP A 84 0.39 -0.35 1.83
N ILE A 85 1.23 0.27 1.00
CA ILE A 85 1.62 -0.26 -0.32
C ILE A 85 2.29 -1.62 -0.18
N ARG A 86 3.26 -1.76 0.74
CA ARG A 86 3.94 -3.05 0.98
C ARG A 86 2.97 -4.14 1.42
N ARG A 87 1.99 -3.81 2.27
CA ARG A 87 0.94 -4.75 2.67
C ARG A 87 0.08 -5.20 1.48
N ARG A 88 -0.18 -4.32 0.51
CA ARG A 88 -0.88 -4.69 -0.74
C ARG A 88 -0.06 -5.63 -1.60
N LEU A 89 1.25 -5.38 -1.75
CA LEU A 89 2.15 -6.28 -2.47
C LEU A 89 2.25 -7.67 -1.80
N ARG A 90 2.33 -7.72 -0.46
CA ARG A 90 2.25 -8.97 0.29
C ARG A 90 0.93 -9.72 0.06
N MET A 91 -0.19 -9.00 0.06
CA MET A 91 -1.50 -9.60 -0.24
C MET A 91 -1.53 -10.19 -1.66
N TYR A 92 -0.94 -9.49 -2.62
CA TYR A 92 -0.87 -9.97 -4.01
C TYR A 92 -0.04 -11.25 -4.12
N LEU A 93 1.16 -11.27 -3.51
CA LEU A 93 2.01 -12.47 -3.44
C LEU A 93 1.31 -13.64 -2.76
N TRP A 94 0.65 -13.40 -1.62
CA TRP A 94 -0.10 -14.42 -0.91
C TRP A 94 -1.22 -15.03 -1.76
N ARG A 95 -1.87 -14.22 -2.62
CA ARG A 95 -2.84 -14.70 -3.60
C ARG A 95 -2.16 -15.53 -4.70
N GLN A 96 -1.01 -15.11 -5.21
CA GLN A 96 -0.27 -15.85 -6.24
C GLN A 96 0.24 -17.19 -5.76
N TRP A 97 0.59 -17.32 -4.48
CA TRP A 97 0.95 -18.60 -3.88
C TRP A 97 -0.21 -19.60 -3.92
N GLY A 98 -1.46 -19.17 -4.14
CA GLY A 98 -2.55 -20.08 -4.47
C GLY A 98 -3.00 -20.92 -3.29
N ASN A 99 -2.81 -22.24 -3.37
CA ASN A 99 -3.31 -23.22 -2.41
C ASN A 99 -2.41 -23.34 -1.15
N GLY A 100 -2.92 -24.04 -0.13
CA GLY A 100 -2.23 -24.21 1.16
C GLY A 100 -0.87 -24.90 1.03
N HIS A 101 -0.74 -25.93 0.18
CA HIS A 101 0.53 -26.64 -0.04
C HIS A 101 1.61 -25.71 -0.58
N ASN A 102 1.29 -24.91 -1.59
CA ASN A 102 2.25 -23.99 -2.18
C ASN A 102 2.56 -22.82 -1.24
N ARG A 103 1.57 -22.29 -0.50
CA ARG A 103 1.82 -21.29 0.56
C ARG A 103 2.78 -21.82 1.62
N PHE A 104 2.59 -23.05 2.09
CA PHE A 104 3.50 -23.67 3.05
C PHE A 104 4.91 -23.79 2.48
N LYS A 105 5.04 -24.28 1.24
CA LYS A 105 6.32 -24.42 0.54
C LYS A 105 7.05 -23.07 0.44
N GLU A 106 6.37 -22.02 0.00
CA GLU A 106 6.96 -20.68 -0.14
C GLU A 106 7.32 -20.08 1.23
N LEU A 107 6.47 -20.21 2.25
CA LEU A 107 6.80 -19.76 3.61
C LEU A 107 8.06 -20.45 4.14
N ARG A 108 8.19 -21.77 3.93
CA ARG A 108 9.39 -22.53 4.32
C ARG A 108 10.62 -22.08 3.54
N ARG A 109 10.48 -21.84 2.24
CA ARG A 109 11.55 -21.33 1.36
C ARG A 109 12.07 -19.98 1.85
N HIS A 110 11.18 -19.13 2.37
CA HIS A 110 11.51 -17.83 2.96
C HIS A 110 11.87 -17.90 4.46
N GLY A 111 12.23 -19.08 4.99
CA GLY A 111 12.81 -19.22 6.32
C GLY A 111 11.82 -19.22 7.49
N VAL A 112 10.51 -19.30 7.24
CA VAL A 112 9.51 -19.40 8.32
C VAL A 112 9.56 -20.80 8.94
N PRO A 113 9.62 -20.94 10.29
CA PRO A 113 9.59 -22.24 10.96
C PRO A 113 8.39 -23.11 10.57
N LYS A 114 8.55 -24.44 10.59
CA LYS A 114 7.54 -25.41 10.14
C LYS A 114 6.16 -25.16 10.74
N PHE A 115 6.11 -24.99 12.07
CA PHE A 115 4.86 -24.76 12.79
C PHE A 115 4.16 -23.46 12.36
N GLY A 116 4.88 -22.33 12.34
CA GLY A 116 4.34 -21.04 11.90
C GLY A 116 3.91 -21.03 10.43
N ALA A 117 4.65 -21.75 9.57
CA ALA A 117 4.29 -21.92 8.17
C ALA A 117 2.99 -22.73 8.00
N ALA A 118 2.83 -23.82 8.76
CA ALA A 118 1.63 -24.66 8.72
C ALA A 118 0.38 -23.90 9.19
N ILE A 119 0.48 -23.16 10.30
CA ILE A 119 -0.61 -22.32 10.81
C ILE A 119 -1.04 -21.29 9.77
N ALA A 120 -0.09 -20.56 9.19
CA ALA A 120 -0.41 -19.52 8.21
C ALA A 120 -0.98 -20.11 6.92
N ALA A 121 -0.45 -21.22 6.43
CA ALA A 121 -0.90 -21.88 5.20
C ALA A 121 -2.32 -22.46 5.31
N GLY A 122 -2.66 -23.03 6.47
CA GLY A 122 -3.98 -23.61 6.76
C GLY A 122 -5.03 -22.60 7.22
N SER A 123 -4.68 -21.33 7.43
CA SER A 123 -5.62 -20.33 7.92
C SER A 123 -6.74 -20.05 6.90
N PRO A 124 -8.02 -20.06 7.31
CA PRO A 124 -9.15 -19.69 6.43
C PRO A 124 -9.30 -18.17 6.29
N THR A 125 -8.42 -17.37 6.90
CA THR A 125 -8.59 -15.93 6.95
C THR A 125 -8.34 -15.25 5.59
N GLY A 126 -9.06 -14.15 5.35
CA GLY A 126 -8.99 -13.41 4.09
C GLY A 126 -7.60 -12.82 3.79
N PHE A 127 -7.30 -12.60 2.51
CA PHE A 127 -5.95 -12.22 2.05
C PHE A 127 -5.41 -10.93 2.69
N TRP A 128 -6.27 -9.92 2.94
CA TRP A 128 -5.85 -8.69 3.60
C TRP A 128 -5.45 -8.90 5.07
N ARG A 129 -6.12 -9.83 5.77
CA ARG A 129 -5.72 -10.22 7.13
C ARG A 129 -4.42 -11.00 7.09
N MET A 130 -4.28 -11.94 6.15
CA MET A 130 -3.06 -12.73 5.97
C MET A 130 -1.83 -11.91 5.58
N SER A 131 -1.97 -10.81 4.83
CA SER A 131 -0.85 -9.92 4.51
C SER A 131 -0.28 -9.20 5.74
N GLY A 132 -0.99 -9.23 6.86
CA GLY A 132 -0.56 -8.77 8.18
C GLY A 132 -0.20 -9.90 9.15
N HIS A 133 -0.29 -11.17 8.75
CA HIS A 133 0.01 -12.31 9.63
C HIS A 133 1.53 -12.39 9.91
N PRO A 134 1.98 -12.64 11.15
CA PRO A 134 3.41 -12.63 11.50
C PRO A 134 4.28 -13.52 10.61
N ALA A 135 3.85 -14.75 10.33
CA ALA A 135 4.56 -15.66 9.43
C ALA A 135 4.70 -15.10 7.99
N VAL A 136 3.66 -14.45 7.47
CA VAL A 136 3.69 -13.86 6.12
C VAL A 136 4.56 -12.60 6.09
N GLN A 137 4.50 -11.80 7.16
CA GLN A 137 5.39 -10.65 7.32
C GLN A 137 6.86 -11.07 7.45
N GLN A 138 7.14 -12.18 8.15
CA GLN A 138 8.49 -12.74 8.27
C GLN A 138 9.01 -13.22 6.91
N ALA A 139 8.20 -13.98 6.16
CA ALA A 139 8.58 -14.50 4.85
C ALA A 139 8.79 -13.39 3.81
N LEU A 140 7.89 -12.42 3.79
CA LEU A 140 7.89 -11.28 2.89
C LEU A 140 8.32 -10.03 3.66
N ARG A 141 9.47 -10.16 4.35
CA ARG A 141 10.12 -9.05 5.03
C ARG A 141 10.53 -8.01 4.00
N ASN A 142 10.32 -6.75 4.39
CA ASN A 142 10.72 -5.60 3.60
C ASN A 142 12.25 -5.55 3.55
#